data_AF-A0A833DBM4-F1
#
_entry.id   AF-A0A833DBM4-F1
#
_cell.length_a   1.000
_cell.length_b   1.000
_cell.length_c   1.000
_cell.angle_alpha   90.00
_cell.angle_beta   90.00
_cell.angle_gamma   90.00
#
_symmetry.space_group_name_H-M   'P 1'
#
loop_
_entity.id
_entity.type
_entity.pdbx_description
1 polymer ?
#
loop_
_entity_poly.entity_id
_entity_poly.type
_entity_poly.pdbx_seq_one_letter_code
_entity_poly.pdbx_strand_id
1 'polypeptide(L)' 'MVTKIYSKRTIHESITRLNHKILFGSDYPFITPERWLNDWGKLDIAKELEENIFLNNASKILGI' A
#
# COMPACT_ATOMS: atom_id res chain seq x y z
N MET A 1 4.49 1.08 -8.74
CA MET A 1 3.80 1.36 -10.03
C MET A 1 2.50 2.16 -9.85
N VAL A 2 1.79 2.06 -8.71
CA VAL A 2 0.74 3.01 -8.32
C VAL A 2 1.25 4.46 -8.37
N THR A 3 2.50 4.68 -7.95
CA THR A 3 3.27 5.94 -8.04
C THR A 3 3.57 6.46 -9.43
N LYS A 4 3.46 5.61 -10.46
CA LYS A 4 3.76 5.98 -11.85
C LYS A 4 2.50 6.38 -12.63
N ILE A 5 1.33 5.94 -12.17
CA ILE A 5 0.03 6.24 -12.78
C ILE A 5 -0.68 7.38 -12.02
N TYR A 6 -0.46 7.47 -10.70
CA TYR A 6 -1.05 8.49 -9.85
C TYR A 6 0.01 9.41 -9.26
N SER A 7 -0.35 10.67 -9.05
CA SER A 7 0.53 11.65 -8.41
C SER A 7 0.88 11.22 -6.98
N LYS A 8 2.08 11.57 -6.50
CA LYS A 8 2.49 11.30 -5.11
C LYS A 8 1.47 11.83 -4.09
N ARG A 9 0.87 13.00 -4.37
CA ARG A 9 -0.16 13.61 -3.53
C ARG A 9 -1.43 12.76 -3.47
N THR A 10 -1.90 12.25 -4.61
CA THR A 10 -3.07 11.37 -4.65
C THR A 10 -2.87 10.12 -3.82
N ILE A 11 -1.67 9.54 -3.90
CA ILE A 11 -1.30 8.34 -3.13
C ILE A 11 -1.27 8.66 -1.64
N HIS A 12 -0.61 9.74 -1.25
CA HIS A 12 -0.53 10.17 0.13
C HIS A 12 -1.93 10.43 0.71
N GLU A 13 -2.77 11.22 0.03
CA GLU A 13 -4.15 11.49 0.46
C GLU A 13 -5.00 10.21 0.57
N SER A 14 -4.83 9.28 -0.36
CA SER A 14 -5.54 8.00 -0.33
C SER A 14 -5.10 7.18 0.88
N ILE A 15 -3.80 7.10 1.15
CA ILE A 15 -3.25 6.35 2.28
C ILE A 15 -3.68 6.99 3.60
N THR A 16 -3.63 8.32 3.73
CA THR A 16 -4.04 9.01 4.96
C THR A 16 -5.54 8.88 5.21
N ARG A 17 -6.40 9.13 4.20
CA ARG A 17 -7.86 9.21 4.38
C ARG A 17 -8.56 7.85 4.23
N LEU A 18 -8.05 6.97 3.38
CA LEU A 18 -8.67 5.69 3.01
C LEU A 18 -7.81 4.49 3.46
N ASN A 19 -6.92 4.65 4.45
CA ASN A 19 -6.06 3.56 4.94
C ASN A 19 -6.83 2.25 5.17
N HIS A 20 -8.03 2.31 5.76
CA HIS A 20 -8.88 1.17 6.11
C HIS A 20 -9.60 0.51 4.92
N LYS A 21 -9.45 1.04 3.71
CA LYS A 21 -10.03 0.50 2.46
C LYS A 21 -8.98 0.16 1.41
N ILE A 22 -7.70 0.28 1.74
CA ILE A 22 -6.60 0.01 0.81
C ILE A 22 -5.94 -1.30 1.21
N LEU A 23 -5.77 -2.19 0.24
CA LEU A 23 -5.07 -3.45 0.42
C LEU A 23 -3.71 -3.42 -0.29
N PHE A 24 -2.71 -4.03 0.33
CA PHE A 24 -1.46 -4.36 -0.35
C PHE A 24 -1.69 -5.38 -1.49
N GLY A 25 -1.11 -5.09 -2.66
CA GLY A 25 -1.06 -5.99 -3.79
C GLY A 25 0.12 -5.63 -4.69
N SER A 26 1.08 -6.55 -4.85
CA SER A 26 2.28 -6.28 -5.64
C SER A 26 2.05 -6.34 -7.14
N ASP A 27 1.08 -7.14 -7.61
CA ASP A 27 0.89 -7.54 -9.01
C ASP A 27 1.97 -8.54 -9.51
N TYR A 28 2.17 -9.60 -8.74
CA TYR A 28 3.05 -10.71 -9.12
C TYR A 28 2.39 -11.58 -10.21
N PRO A 29 3.10 -12.00 -11.28
CA PRO A 29 4.56 -12.01 -11.46
C PRO A 29 5.16 -10.76 -12.12
N PHE A 30 4.35 -9.80 -12.55
CA PHE A 30 4.84 -8.62 -13.29
C PHE A 30 5.67 -7.67 -12.43
N ILE A 31 5.39 -7.62 -11.12
CA ILE A 31 6.15 -6.85 -10.14
C ILE A 31 6.50 -7.75 -8.97
N THR A 32 7.79 -7.89 -8.70
CA THR A 32 8.27 -8.65 -7.54
C THR A 32 7.90 -7.93 -6.24
N PRO A 33 7.56 -8.68 -5.17
CA PRO A 33 7.29 -8.09 -3.87
C PRO A 33 8.44 -7.20 -3.37
N GLU A 34 9.69 -7.64 -3.55
CA GLU A 34 10.89 -6.88 -3.17
C GLU A 34 10.96 -5.50 -3.83
N ARG A 35 10.68 -5.44 -5.14
CA ARG A 35 10.68 -4.18 -5.88
C ARG A 35 9.59 -3.25 -5.37
N TRP A 36 8.41 -3.79 -5.09
CA TRP A 36 7.32 -3.00 -4.53
C TRP A 36 7.67 -2.47 -3.14
N LEU A 37 8.23 -3.29 -2.26
CA LEU A 37 8.64 -2.90 -0.90
C LEU A 37 9.71 -1.80 -0.94
N ASN A 38 10.67 -1.88 -1.86
CA ASN A 38 11.65 -0.82 -2.06
C ASN A 38 11.01 0.49 -2.55
N ASP A 39 10.00 0.43 -3.42
CA ASP A 39 9.26 1.62 -3.85
C ASP A 39 8.37 2.19 -2.73
N TRP A 40 7.82 1.34 -1.86
CA TRP A 40 7.07 1.74 -0.68
C TRP A 40 7.95 2.49 0.33
N GLY A 41 9.16 2.01 0.60
CA GLY A 41 10.10 2.68 1.51
C GLY A 41 10.55 4.08 1.06
N LYS A 42 10.25 4.48 -0.18
CA LYS A 42 10.49 5.84 -0.69
C LYS A 42 9.29 6.78 -0.49
N LEU A 43 8.15 6.25 -0.05
CA LEU A 43 6.97 7.04 0.28
C LEU A 43 7.09 7.54 1.72
N ASP A 44 6.84 8.83 1.91
CA ASP A 44 6.81 9.45 3.23
C ASP A 44 5.45 9.20 3.89
N ILE A 45 5.32 8.03 4.54
CA ILE A 45 4.10 7.52 5.16
C ILE A 45 4.41 7.09 6.59
N ALA A 46 3.49 7.38 7.52
CA ALA A 46 3.61 6.95 8.91
C ALA A 46 3.53 5.42 9.05
N LYS A 47 4.43 4.84 9.85
CA LYS A 47 4.49 3.39 10.10
C LYS A 47 3.19 2.79 10.62
N GLU A 48 2.44 3.56 11.41
CA GLU A 48 1.14 3.13 11.95
C GLU A 48 0.10 2.80 10.86
N LEU A 49 0.25 3.40 9.67
CA LEU A 49 -0.64 3.12 8.53
C LEU A 49 -0.23 1.86 7.76
N GLU A 50 1.01 1.40 7.91
CA GLU A 50 1.53 0.21 7.22
C GLU A 50 0.81 -1.06 7.69
N GLU A 51 0.61 -1.22 8.99
CA GLU A 51 -0.06 -2.40 9.55
C GLU A 51 -1.46 -2.61 8.97
N ASN A 52 -2.20 -1.51 8.77
CA ASN A 52 -3.53 -1.59 8.17
C ASN A 52 -3.49 -2.05 6.72
N ILE A 53 -2.54 -1.51 5.94
CA ILE A 53 -2.46 -1.76 4.49
C ILE A 53 -1.89 -3.15 4.18
N PHE A 54 -0.89 -3.60 4.94
CA PHE A 54 -0.24 -4.89 4.71
C PHE A 54 -1.00 -6.07 5.32
N LEU A 55 -1.68 -5.88 6.45
CA LEU A 55 -2.24 -7.00 7.20
C LEU A 55 -3.69 -6.79 7.64
N ASN A 56 -3.99 -5.76 8.46
CA ASN A 56 -5.29 -5.71 9.14
C ASN A 56 -6.48 -5.66 8.17
N ASN A 57 -6.34 -4.93 7.06
CA ASN A 57 -7.39 -4.87 6.04
C ASN A 57 -7.55 -6.22 5.32
N ALA A 58 -6.45 -6.92 5.04
CA ALA A 58 -6.47 -8.26 4.46
C ALA A 58 -7.16 -9.24 5.41
N SER A 59 -6.73 -9.27 6.66
CA SER A 59 -7.31 -10.10 7.73
C SER A 59 -8.81 -9.88 7.86
N LYS A 60 -9.26 -8.61 7.88
CA LYS A 60 -10.68 -8.28 7.97
C LYS A 60 -11.49 -8.78 6.76
N ILE A 61 -10.94 -8.68 5.56
CA ILE A 61 -11.62 -9.09 4.32
C ILE A 61 -11.61 -10.62 4.18
N LEU A 62 -10.50 -11.26 4.53
CA LEU A 62 -10.27 -12.70 4.35
C LEU A 62 -10.75 -13.53 5.56
N GLY A 63 -11.08 -12.90 6.68
CA GLY A 63 -11.59 -13.56 7.89
C GLY A 63 -10.53 -14.38 8.62
N ILE A 64 -9.27 -13.94 8.55
CA ILE A 64 -8.08 -14.60 9.14
C ILE A 64 -7.45 -13.79 10.25
#